data_AF-A0A0Q9ZTH2-F1
#
_entry.id   AF-A0A0Q9ZTH2-F1
#
_cell.length_a   1.000
_cell.length_b   1.000
_cell.length_c   1.000
_cell.angle_alpha   90.00
_cell.angle_beta   90.00
_cell.angle_gamma   90.00
#
_symmetry.space_group_name_H-M   'P 1'
#
loop_
_entity.id
_entity.type
_entity.pdbx_description
1 polymer ?
#
loop_
_entity_poly.entity_id
_entity_poly.type
_entity_poly.pdbx_seq_one_letter_code
_entity_poly.pdbx_strand_id
1 'polypeptide(L)'
;MKEPKARFVLAEATLAEVNKQLKLNMLVMAAVVFVLFMNIMKFMAEKSFFYAMLAVVMICLLFFIQKARRILTLRKQELIHK
;
A
#
# COMPACT_ATOMS: atom_id res chain seq x y z
N MET A 1 0.30 15.63 -29.58
CA MET A 1 -0.43 15.03 -28.44
C MET A 1 0.55 14.10 -27.73
N LYS A 2 0.80 14.29 -26.43
CA LYS A 2 1.67 13.39 -25.66
C LYS A 2 0.81 12.20 -25.21
N GLU A 3 1.13 11.00 -25.67
CA GLU A 3 0.41 9.79 -25.29
C GLU A 3 0.37 9.65 -23.75
N PRO A 4 -0.80 9.35 -23.17
CA PRO A 4 -0.91 9.15 -21.73
C PRO A 4 -0.04 7.96 -21.34
N LYS A 5 0.98 8.21 -20.50
CA LYS A 5 1.96 7.23 -20.06
C LYS A 5 1.28 5.90 -19.71
N ALA A 6 1.73 4.86 -20.41
CA ALA A 6 1.30 3.48 -20.23
C ALA A 6 1.38 3.08 -18.75
N ARG A 7 0.40 2.27 -18.36
CA ARG A 7 0.32 1.49 -17.11
C ARG A 7 1.70 1.26 -16.49
N PHE A 8 1.83 1.47 -15.18
CA PHE A 8 3.04 1.08 -14.48
C PHE A 8 3.33 -0.41 -14.70
N VAL A 9 4.41 -0.72 -15.42
CA VAL A 9 4.90 -2.08 -15.64
C VAL A 9 6.14 -2.26 -14.78
N LEU A 10 6.04 -3.13 -13.79
CA LEU A 10 7.09 -3.36 -12.79
C LEU A 10 8.44 -3.83 -13.42
N ALA A 11 8.40 -4.41 -14.62
CA ALA A 11 9.58 -4.88 -15.36
C ALA A 11 10.32 -3.77 -16.14
N GLU A 12 9.61 -2.70 -16.53
CA GLU A 12 10.15 -1.58 -17.32
C GLU A 12 10.28 -0.29 -16.48
N ALA A 13 9.84 -0.34 -15.23
CA ALA A 13 9.79 0.82 -14.36
C ALA A 13 11.17 1.41 -14.08
N THR A 14 11.30 2.71 -14.29
CA THR A 14 12.51 3.45 -13.92
C THR A 14 12.62 3.61 -12.40
N LEU A 15 13.83 3.86 -11.88
CA LEU A 15 14.06 4.12 -10.45
C LEU A 15 13.15 5.23 -9.89
N ALA A 16 12.90 6.27 -10.68
CA ALA A 16 12.03 7.38 -10.30
C ALA A 16 10.56 6.96 -10.15
N GLU A 17 10.07 6.09 -11.04
CA GLU A 17 8.69 5.58 -11.00
C GLU A 17 8.49 4.61 -9.83
N VAL A 18 9.46 3.72 -9.58
CA VAL A 18 9.45 2.83 -8.41
C VAL A 18 9.47 3.65 -7.11
N ASN A 19 10.30 4.69 -7.03
CA ASN A 19 10.36 5.55 -5.85
C ASN A 19 9.06 6.35 -5.63
N LYS A 20 8.44 6.84 -6.70
CA LYS A 20 7.12 7.51 -6.64
C LYS A 20 6.05 6.56 -6.10
N GLN A 21 6.03 5.32 -6.56
CA GLN A 21 5.11 4.31 -6.06
C GLN A 21 5.38 3.93 -4.61
N LEU A 22 6.64 3.78 -4.20
CA LEU A 22 7.00 3.51 -2.80
C LEU A 22 6.52 4.62 -1.86
N LYS A 23 6.59 5.89 -2.31
CA LYS A 23 6.07 7.05 -1.56
C LYS A 23 4.55 7.04 -1.50
N LEU A 24 3.87 6.80 -2.63
CA LEU A 24 2.41 6.71 -2.66
C LEU A 24 1.89 5.55 -1.80
N ASN A 25 2.52 4.38 -1.89
CA ASN A 25 2.17 3.21 -1.10
C ASN A 25 2.37 3.47 0.41
N MET A 26 3.37 4.27 0.79
CA MET A 26 3.56 4.71 2.17
C MET A 26 2.40 5.59 2.66
N LEU A 27 1.93 6.53 1.84
CA LEU A 27 0.79 7.39 2.19
C LEU A 27 -0.50 6.58 2.33
N VAL A 28 -0.76 5.67 1.40
CA VAL A 28 -1.93 4.77 1.46
C VAL A 28 -1.87 3.91 2.72
N MET A 29 -0.71 3.34 3.04
CA MET A 29 -0.52 2.55 4.26
C MET A 29 -0.82 3.38 5.52
N ALA A 30 -0.33 4.61 5.61
CA ALA A 30 -0.60 5.50 6.74
C ALA A 30 -2.11 5.79 6.91
N ALA A 31 -2.80 6.07 5.80
CA ALA A 31 -4.25 6.29 5.82
C ALA A 31 -5.02 5.03 6.25
N VAL A 32 -4.65 3.86 5.72
CA VAL A 32 -5.28 2.58 6.08
C VAL A 32 -5.07 2.25 7.57
N VAL A 33 -3.86 2.47 8.10
CA VAL A 33 -3.56 2.29 9.52
C VAL A 33 -4.39 3.24 10.39
N PHE A 34 -4.53 4.51 9.99
CA PHE A 34 -5.33 5.48 10.72
C PHE A 34 -6.82 5.09 10.77
N VAL A 35 -7.39 4.69 9.63
CA VAL A 35 -8.79 4.26 9.56
C VAL A 35 -8.99 2.95 10.33
N LEU A 36 -8.02 2.02 10.30
CA LEU A 36 -8.07 0.79 11.08
C LEU A 36 -8.08 1.10 12.58
N PHE A 37 -7.25 2.04 13.03
CA PHE A 37 -7.24 2.48 14.42
C PHE A 37 -8.62 3.03 14.85
N MET A 38 -9.24 3.88 14.03
CA MET A 38 -10.59 4.38 14.31
C MET A 38 -11.64 3.27 14.35
N ASN A 39 -11.56 2.30 13.44
CA ASN A 39 -12.47 1.14 13.43
C ASN A 39 -12.31 0.27 14.67
N ILE A 40 -11.08 0.07 15.16
CA ILE A 40 -10.82 -0.64 16.42
C ILE A 40 -11.41 0.13 17.60
N MET A 41 -11.23 1.46 17.67
CA MET A 41 -11.84 2.27 18.74
C MET A 41 -13.37 2.15 18.73
N LYS A 42 -14.00 2.22 17.56
CA LYS A 42 -15.45 2.02 17.42
C LYS A 42 -15.88 0.61 17.80
N PHE A 43 -15.11 -0.41 17.40
CA PHE A 43 -15.37 -1.78 17.83
C PHE A 43 -15.30 -1.91 19.36
N MET A 44 -14.31 -1.29 20.01
CA MET A 44 -14.19 -1.34 21.47
C MET A 44 -15.37 -0.64 22.19
N ALA A 45 -15.89 0.44 21.61
CA ALA A 45 -17.03 1.17 22.15
C ALA A 45 -18.37 0.44 21.93
N GLU A 46 -18.62 -0.04 20.71
CA GLU A 46 -19.93 -0.56 20.30
C GLU A 46 -19.99 -2.10 20.33
N LYS A 47 -18.85 -2.79 20.42
CA LYS A 47 -18.70 -4.26 20.35
C LYS A 47 -19.41 -4.90 19.14
N SER A 48 -19.59 -4.13 18.07
CA SER A 48 -20.34 -4.55 16.89
C SER A 48 -19.49 -5.44 15.97
N PHE A 49 -20.05 -6.58 15.58
CA PHE A 49 -19.41 -7.53 14.66
C PHE A 49 -18.97 -6.88 13.34
N PHE A 50 -19.70 -5.88 12.86
CA PHE A 50 -19.38 -5.15 11.64
C PHE A 50 -17.98 -4.50 11.69
N TYR A 51 -17.66 -3.79 12.78
CA TYR A 51 -16.35 -3.13 12.92
C TYR A 51 -15.21 -4.13 13.13
N ALA A 52 -15.47 -5.28 13.76
CA ALA A 52 -14.49 -6.38 13.85
C ALA A 52 -14.19 -6.97 12.46
N MET A 53 -15.22 -7.29 11.67
CA MET A 53 -15.05 -7.82 10.32
C MET A 53 -14.30 -6.82 9.42
N LEU A 54 -14.65 -5.52 9.52
CA LEU A 54 -13.96 -4.46 8.80
C LEU A 54 -12.48 -4.35 9.19
N ALA A 55 -12.16 -4.44 10.49
CA ALA A 55 -10.78 -4.44 10.96
C ALA A 55 -9.97 -5.63 10.39
N VAL A 56 -10.54 -6.83 10.36
CA VAL A 56 -9.89 -8.01 9.75
C VAL A 56 -9.60 -7.79 8.27
N VAL A 57 -10.57 -7.30 7.50
CA VAL A 57 -10.39 -7.00 6.07
C VAL A 57 -9.26 -5.98 5.86
N MET A 58 -9.23 -4.92 6.66
CA MET A 58 -8.18 -3.90 6.59
C MET A 58 -6.79 -4.45 6.95
N ILE A 59 -6.69 -5.34 7.93
CA ILE A 59 -5.44 -6.05 8.27
C ILE A 59 -4.96 -6.90 7.08
N CYS A 60 -5.87 -7.63 6.42
CA CYS A 60 -5.55 -8.38 5.21
C CYS A 60 -5.04 -7.46 4.08
N LEU A 61 -5.68 -6.30 3.85
CA LEU A 61 -5.22 -5.32 2.87
C LEU A 61 -3.83 -4.77 3.20
N LEU A 62 -3.56 -4.47 4.47
CA LEU A 62 -2.23 -4.02 4.91
C LEU A 62 -1.15 -5.06 4.61
N PHE A 63 -1.45 -6.35 4.78
CA PHE A 63 -0.53 -7.44 4.42
C PHE A 63 -0.17 -7.41 2.93
N PHE A 64 -1.14 -7.24 2.03
CA PHE A 64 -0.88 -7.13 0.59
C PHE A 64 -0.07 -5.89 0.23
N ILE A 65 -0.38 -4.74 0.83
CA ILE A 65 0.34 -3.48 0.64
C ILE A 65 1.82 -3.64 1.05
N GLN A 66 2.10 -4.30 2.18
CA GLN A 66 3.46 -4.60 2.62
C GLN A 66 4.20 -5.53 1.66
N LYS A 67 3.54 -6.60 1.19
CA LYS A 67 4.14 -7.53 0.22
C LYS A 67 4.49 -6.83 -1.09
N ALA A 68 3.58 -6.01 -1.63
CA ALA A 68 3.82 -5.21 -2.82
C ALA A 68 5.00 -4.24 -2.64
N ARG A 69 5.10 -3.62 -1.46
CA ARG A 69 6.22 -2.74 -1.11
C ARG A 69 7.56 -3.48 -1.12
N ARG A 70 7.62 -4.69 -0.57
CA ARG A 70 8.84 -5.50 -0.56
C ARG A 70 9.33 -5.79 -1.97
N ILE A 71 8.41 -6.14 -2.88
CA ILE A 71 8.71 -6.36 -4.30
C ILE A 71 9.26 -5.08 -4.95
N LEU A 72 8.62 -3.93 -4.71
CA LEU A 72 9.10 -2.63 -5.24
C LEU A 72 10.49 -2.26 -4.71
N THR A 73 10.78 -2.52 -3.43
CA THR A 73 12.09 -2.27 -2.84
C THR A 73 13.17 -3.17 -3.44
N LEU A 74 12.87 -4.45 -3.70
CA LEU A 74 13.79 -5.37 -4.37
C LEU A 74 14.10 -4.89 -5.80
N ARG A 75 13.08 -4.49 -6.57
CA ARG A 75 13.28 -3.87 -7.89
C ARG A 75 14.13 -2.59 -7.82
N LYS A 76 13.92 -1.76 -6.81
CA LYS A 76 14.75 -0.56 -6.58
C LYS A 76 16.21 -0.95 -6.33
N GLN A 77 16.48 -2.01 -5.56
CA GLN A 77 17.85 -2.47 -5.29
C GLN A 77 18.52 -3.03 -6.56
N GLU A 78 17.81 -3.82 -7.36
CA GLU A 78 18.28 -4.32 -8.66
C GLU A 78 18.67 -3.18 -9.60
N LEU A 79 17.86 -2.13 -9.68
CA LEU A 79 18.11 -0.96 -10.53
C LEU A 79 19.23 -0.04 -10.03
N ILE A 80 19.60 -0.11 -8.74
CA ILE A 80 20.73 0.66 -8.17
C ILE A 80 22.07 -0.06 -8.38
N HIS A 81 22.05 -1.40 -8.43
CA HIS A 81 23.26 -2.22 -8.59
C HIS A 81 23.60 -2.54 -10.05
N LYS A 82 22.87 -1.95 -11.01
CA LYS A 82 23.03 -2.14 -12.44
C LYS A 82 23.62 -0.88 -13.07
#